data_AF-A0A1F4VAX5-F1
#
_entry.id   AF-A0A1F4VAX5-F1
#
_cell.length_a   1.000
_cell.length_b   1.000
_cell.length_c   1.000
_cell.angle_alpha   90.00
_cell.angle_beta   90.00
_cell.angle_gamma   90.00
#
_symmetry.space_group_name_H-M   'P 1'
#
loop_
_entity.id
_entity.type
_entity.pdbx_description
1 polymer ?
#
loop_
_entity_poly.entity_id
_entity_poly.type
_entity_poly.pdbx_seq_one_letter_code
_entity_poly.pdbx_strand_id
1 'polypeptide(L)' 'MKPALIVLVSLAFGIVIGFALGKVSINTVPEVDYVTPPIGEPPTCTYKGVTYLSGEGFMDDCNSCSCELGQVSCTTIACE' A
#
# COMPACT_ATOMS: atom_id res chain seq x y z
N MET A 1 0.76 -58.89 -10.33
CA MET A 1 1.29 -57.54 -10.03
C MET A 1 1.40 -57.43 -8.51
N LYS A 2 2.59 -57.14 -7.96
CA LYS A 2 2.82 -57.24 -6.51
C LYS A 2 1.99 -56.18 -5.76
N PRO A 3 1.30 -56.52 -4.64
CA PRO A 3 0.49 -55.54 -3.88
C PRO A 3 1.30 -54.31 -3.44
N ALA A 4 2.60 -54.48 -3.21
CA ALA A 4 3.53 -53.39 -2.94
C ALA A 4 3.64 -52.36 -4.09
N LEU A 5 3.52 -52.81 -5.35
CA LEU A 5 3.58 -51.92 -6.52
C LEU A 5 2.35 -51.01 -6.61
N ILE A 6 1.17 -51.51 -6.22
CA ILE A 6 -0.07 -50.72 -6.20
C ILE A 6 0.02 -49.63 -5.12
N VAL A 7 0.49 -49.96 -3.92
CA VAL A 7 0.65 -49.00 -2.82
C VAL A 7 1.63 -47.88 -3.18
N LEU A 8 2.76 -48.23 -3.81
CA LEU A 8 3.75 -47.24 -4.25
C LEU A 8 3.21 -46.31 -5.34
N VAL A 9 2.41 -46.83 -6.28
CA VAL A 9 1.77 -46.02 -7.31
C VAL A 9 0.75 -45.06 -6.69
N SER A 10 -0.09 -45.52 -5.76
CA SER A 10 -1.08 -44.67 -5.09
C SER A 10 -0.43 -43.52 -4.30
N LEU A 11 0.66 -43.80 -3.58
CA LEU A 11 1.40 -42.79 -2.81
C LEU A 11 2.05 -41.76 -3.74
N ALA A 12 2.65 -42.19 -4.85
CA ALA A 12 3.25 -41.29 -5.83
C ALA A 12 2.20 -40.38 -6.50
N PHE A 13 1.05 -40.92 -6.89
CA PHE A 13 -0.05 -40.13 -7.47
C PHE A 13 -0.63 -39.12 -6.47
N GLY A 14 -0.84 -39.52 -5.21
CA GLY A 14 -1.33 -38.62 -4.17
C GLY A 14 -0.41 -37.43 -3.92
N ILE A 15 0.91 -37.66 -3.89
CA ILE A 15 1.91 -36.62 -3.72
C ILE A 15 1.91 -35.65 -4.93
N VAL A 16 1.86 -36.16 -6.16
CA VAL A 16 1.85 -35.35 -7.39
C VAL A 16 0.59 -34.47 -7.48
N ILE A 17 -0.58 -35.03 -7.17
CA ILE A 17 -1.85 -34.28 -7.17
C ILE A 17 -1.83 -33.19 -6.08
N GLY A 18 -1.29 -33.50 -4.89
CA GLY A 18 -1.13 -32.53 -3.81
C GLY A 18 -0.23 -31.34 -4.19
N PHE A 19 0.90 -31.58 -4.86
CA PHE A 19 1.78 -30.51 -5.33
C PHE A 19 1.18 -29.71 -6.50
N ALA A 20 0.39 -30.34 -7.39
CA ALA A 20 -0.26 -29.66 -8.52
C ALA A 20 -1.42 -28.75 -8.07
N LEU A 21 -2.18 -29.16 -7.05
CA LEU A 21 -3.29 -28.36 -6.49
C LEU A 21 -2.83 -27.41 -5.36
N GLY A 22 -1.62 -27.60 -4.83
CA GLY A 22 -1.08 -26.87 -3.67
C GLY A 22 -0.50 -25.49 -3.96
N LYS A 23 -0.53 -24.99 -5.21
CA LYS A 23 -0.22 -23.58 -5.48
C LYS A 23 -1.44 -22.71 -5.23
N VAL A 24 -1.81 -22.57 -3.96
CA VAL A 24 -2.64 -21.44 -3.54
C VAL A 24 -1.77 -20.20 -3.67
N SER A 25 -1.98 -19.44 -4.74
CA SER A 25 -1.52 -18.06 -4.83
C SER A 25 -2.36 -17.25 -3.85
N ILE A 26 -1.95 -17.19 -2.59
CA ILE A 26 -2.36 -16.08 -1.74
C ILE A 26 -1.73 -14.84 -2.38
N ASN A 27 -2.46 -14.22 -3.30
CA ASN A 27 -2.17 -12.84 -3.69
C ASN A 27 -2.42 -12.01 -2.43
N THR A 28 -1.42 -12.00 -1.56
CA THR A 28 -1.27 -11.09 -0.45
C THR A 28 -1.13 -9.72 -1.07
N VAL A 29 -2.21 -8.94 -0.99
CA VAL A 29 -2.27 -7.52 -0.63
C VAL A 29 -3.68 -7.07 -1.03
N PRO A 30 -4.53 -6.59 -0.10
CA PRO A 30 -5.74 -5.89 -0.49
C PRO A 30 -5.34 -4.71 -1.37
N GLU A 31 -6.06 -4.43 -2.44
CA GLU A 31 -5.92 -3.21 -3.21
C GLU A 31 -5.94 -2.03 -2.22
N VAL A 32 -4.76 -1.50 -1.88
CA VAL A 32 -4.66 -0.32 -1.03
C VAL A 32 -5.01 0.83 -1.96
N ASP A 33 -6.29 1.16 -1.99
CA ASP A 33 -6.77 2.43 -2.52
C ASP A 33 -5.91 3.53 -1.93
N TYR A 34 -5.21 4.22 -2.82
CA TYR A 34 -4.02 5.06 -2.65
C TYR A 34 -4.21 6.32 -1.76
N VAL A 35 -5.05 6.27 -0.73
CA VAL A 35 -5.45 7.43 0.10
C VAL A 35 -4.73 7.43 1.46
N THR A 36 -4.08 6.34 1.86
CA THR A 36 -3.38 6.26 3.15
C THR A 36 -1.86 6.12 2.98
N PRO A 37 -1.05 7.04 3.56
CA PRO A 37 0.39 6.86 3.68
C PRO A 37 0.75 5.55 4.41
N PRO A 38 1.96 5.01 4.21
CA PRO A 38 2.46 3.88 4.99
C PRO A 38 2.31 4.15 6.49
N ILE A 39 1.89 3.12 7.25
CA ILE A 39 1.63 3.20 8.69
C ILE A 39 2.92 3.62 9.41
N GLY A 40 3.09 4.92 9.64
CA GLY A 40 4.27 5.48 10.29
C GLY A 40 4.79 6.80 9.70
N GLU A 41 4.35 7.19 8.50
CA GLU A 41 4.74 8.47 7.89
C GLU A 41 3.57 9.45 7.95
N PRO A 42 3.73 10.67 8.51
CA PRO A 42 2.71 11.71 8.39
C PRO A 42 2.50 12.06 6.91
N PRO A 43 1.26 12.27 6.46
CA PRO A 43 1.00 12.72 5.09
C PRO A 43 1.74 14.03 4.79
N THR A 44 2.06 14.26 3.53
CA THR A 44 2.78 15.46 3.09
C THR A 44 2.03 16.21 2.01
N CYS A 45 2.24 17.52 1.94
CA CYS A 45 1.70 18.39 0.90
C CYS A 45 2.84 18.89 0.01
N THR A 46 2.62 18.92 -1.30
CA THR A 46 3.52 19.61 -2.22
C THR A 46 2.90 20.95 -2.62
N TYR A 47 3.55 22.04 -2.24
CA TYR A 47 3.12 23.40 -2.58
C TYR A 47 4.26 24.17 -3.25
N LYS A 48 4.02 24.65 -4.48
CA LYS A 48 5.04 25.35 -5.30
C LYS A 48 6.40 24.64 -5.38
N GLY A 49 6.39 23.30 -5.38
CA GLY A 49 7.59 22.47 -5.46
C GLY A 49 8.31 22.22 -4.12
N VAL A 50 7.78 22.73 -3.01
CA VAL A 50 8.27 22.47 -1.65
C VAL A 50 7.35 21.45 -0.97
N THR A 51 7.95 20.49 -0.27
CA THR A 51 7.23 19.48 0.50
C THR A 51 7.10 19.93 1.95
N TYR A 52 5.88 19.89 2.47
CA TYR A 52 5.52 20.19 3.86
C TYR A 52 4.93 18.95 4.53
N LEU A 53 5.29 18.67 5.77
CA LEU A 53 4.68 17.64 6.61
C LEU A 53 3.29 18.10 7.08
N SER A 54 2.40 17.14 7.29
CA SER A 54 1.10 17.43 7.92
C SER A 54 1.29 18.12 9.27
N GLY A 55 0.55 19.20 9.49
CA GLY A 55 0.66 20.08 10.64
C GLY A 55 1.63 21.26 10.44
N GLU A 56 2.44 21.27 9.38
CA GLU A 56 3.31 22.42 9.10
C GLU A 56 2.52 23.61 8.54
N GLY A 57 2.81 24.78 9.11
CA GLY A 57 2.34 26.07 8.62
C GLY A 57 3.45 26.82 7.89
N PHE A 58 3.08 27.57 6.86
CA PHE A 58 4.01 28.38 6.07
C PHE A 58 3.30 29.63 5.51
N MET A 59 4.08 30.59 5.03
CA MET A 59 3.55 31.79 4.37
C MET A 59 3.69 31.68 2.86
N ASP A 60 2.63 32.06 2.13
CA ASP A 60 2.71 32.37 0.71
C ASP A 60 2.32 33.84 0.50
N ASP A 61 3.35 34.67 0.32
CA ASP A 61 3.20 36.14 0.33
C ASP A 61 2.58 36.62 1.66
N CYS A 62 1.45 37.34 1.62
CA CYS A 62 0.72 37.76 2.82
C CYS A 62 -0.23 36.70 3.38
N ASN A 63 -0.37 35.56 2.71
CA ASN A 63 -1.32 34.52 3.09
C ASN A 63 -0.67 33.47 4.00
N SER A 64 -1.38 33.12 5.07
CA SER A 64 -1.00 32.01 5.95
C SER A 64 -1.56 30.72 5.39
N CYS A 65 -0.72 29.71 5.28
CA CYS A 65 -1.05 28.39 4.76
C CYS A 65 -0.74 27.29 5.76
N SER A 66 -1.47 26.18 5.70
CA SER A 66 -1.20 24.96 6.45
C SER A 66 -1.31 23.72 5.56
N CYS A 67 -0.48 22.72 5.85
CA CYS A 67 -0.58 21.38 5.29
C CYS A 67 -1.35 20.47 6.25
N GLU A 68 -2.47 19.90 5.81
CA GLU A 68 -3.29 18.97 6.60
C GLU A 68 -3.68 17.77 5.73
N LEU A 69 -3.28 16.57 6.14
CA LEU A 69 -3.68 15.32 5.47
C LEU A 69 -3.43 15.31 3.94
N GLY A 70 -2.33 15.92 3.51
CA GLY A 70 -1.95 16.01 2.09
C GLY A 70 -2.62 17.14 1.31
N GLN A 71 -3.40 18.01 1.97
CA GLN A 71 -4.04 19.17 1.37
C GLN A 71 -3.48 20.46 1.95
N VAL A 72 -3.32 21.47 1.08
CA VAL A 72 -2.91 22.82 1.49
C VAL A 72 -4.14 23.70 1.60
N SER A 73 -4.28 24.38 2.74
CA SER A 73 -5.29 25.43 2.95
C SER A 73 -4.58 26.75 3.22
N CYS A 74 -4.94 27.80 2.48
CA CYS A 74 -4.40 29.14 2.67
C CYS A 74 -5.51 30.14 2.96
N THR A 75 -5.18 31.23 3.65
CA THR A 75 -6.02 32.42 3.67
C THR A 75 -6.15 33.01 2.25
N THR A 76 -7.14 33.88 2.06
CA THR A 76 -7.42 34.56 0.77
C THR A 76 -7.39 36.07 0.92
N ILE A 77 -6.41 36.56 1.67
CA ILE A 77 -6.17 37.99 1.89
C ILE A 77 -5.55 38.56 0.60
N ALA A 78 -6.04 39.72 0.18
CA ALA A 78 -5.43 40.49 -0.89
C ALA A 78 -4.13 41.12 -0.37
N CYS A 79 -3.01 40.80 -1.02
CA CYS A 79 -1.70 41.37 -0.72
C CYS A 79 -1.52 42.73 -1.41
N GLU A 80 -0.66 43.58 -0.86
CA GLU A 80 -0.41 44.96 -1.32
C GLU A 80 0.58 45.06 -2.49
#